data_AF-A0A1H2HCM5-F1
#
_entry.id   AF-A0A1H2HCM5-F1
#
_cell.length_a   1.000
_cell.length_b   1.000
_cell.length_c   1.000
_cell.angle_alpha   90.00
_cell.angle_beta   90.00
_cell.angle_gamma   90.00
#
_symmetry.space_group_name_H-M   'P 1'
#
loop_
_entity.id
_entity.type
_entity.pdbx_description
1 polymer ?
#
loop_
_entity_poly.entity_id
_entity_poly.type
_entity_poly.pdbx_seq_one_letter_code
_entity_poly.pdbx_strand_id
1 'polypeptide(L)'
;MSHRNSPLSPTGWLRLARCVVEDGWPLRRAADRFNVSVTTAKRWADRYRDHGPAGMVDRSSRPRSCPHRTSRVVGLRVSRRWGPARIGFHLGMNVSTVHRILTRYQCVRLSWTDPATGAPVRARRREARRYERDAAGDLIHVDIKKLGRIPDGGGHRVHSRAKGTRNSSAHRDASRPAPCMAVPTWDTPTCTTPSMITPGTPIRRSWLMRERKPRPHSWRGHWLTSPRSVLPRHG
;
A
#
# COMPACT_ATOMS: atom_id res chain seq x y z
N MET A 1 26.68 28.43 16.36
CA MET A 1 26.65 27.99 17.77
C MET A 1 27.00 29.18 18.65
N SER A 2 26.23 29.46 19.70
CA SER A 2 26.53 30.54 20.66
C SER A 2 27.73 30.13 21.54
N HIS A 3 28.71 31.01 21.72
CA HIS A 3 29.88 30.75 22.56
C HIS A 3 29.50 30.68 24.06
N ARG A 4 30.24 29.88 24.84
CA ARG A 4 29.96 29.60 26.27
C ARG A 4 29.80 30.85 27.14
N ASN A 5 30.46 31.95 26.82
CA ASN A 5 30.40 33.20 27.59
C ASN A 5 29.35 34.20 27.07
N SER A 6 28.49 33.80 26.13
CA SER A 6 27.43 34.68 25.62
C SER A 6 26.40 35.00 26.71
N PRO A 7 25.84 36.23 26.77
CA PRO A 7 24.85 36.61 27.78
C PRO A 7 23.60 35.71 27.81
N LEU A 8 23.20 35.17 26.66
CA LEU A 8 22.06 34.26 26.50
C LEU A 8 22.46 32.78 26.46
N SER A 9 23.62 32.45 27.04
CA SER A 9 24.06 31.06 27.25
C SER A 9 23.70 30.59 28.67
N PRO A 10 23.73 29.27 28.94
CA PRO A 10 23.58 28.74 30.29
C PRO A 10 24.49 29.41 31.33
N THR A 11 25.73 29.74 30.94
CA THR A 11 26.69 30.44 31.81
C THR A 11 26.29 31.90 32.06
N GLY A 12 25.72 32.58 31.05
CA GLY A 12 25.18 33.93 31.19
C GLY A 12 23.98 33.97 32.15
N TRP A 13 23.05 33.01 32.02
CA TRP A 13 21.91 32.88 32.92
C TRP A 13 22.30 32.54 34.36
N LEU A 14 23.32 31.70 34.55
CA LEU A 14 23.87 31.40 35.87
C LEU A 14 24.43 32.66 36.54
N ARG A 15 25.19 33.48 35.82
CA ARG A 15 25.74 34.74 36.35
C ARG A 15 24.63 35.71 36.74
N LEU A 16 23.60 35.85 35.89
CA LEU A 16 22.44 36.69 36.20
C LEU A 16 21.77 36.24 37.50
N ALA A 17 21.51 34.94 37.63
CA ALA A 17 20.81 34.40 38.78
C ALA A 17 21.62 34.56 40.08
N ARG A 18 22.95 34.36 40.04
CA ARG A 18 23.83 34.60 41.19
C ARG A 18 23.83 36.06 41.62
N CYS A 19 23.87 37.01 40.70
CA CYS A 19 23.78 38.42 41.06
C CYS A 19 22.51 38.75 41.84
N VAL A 20 21.37 38.14 41.49
CA VAL A 20 20.10 38.37 42.18
C VAL A 20 20.00 37.61 43.51
N VAL A 21 20.45 36.35 43.55
CA VAL A 21 20.20 35.44 44.68
C VAL A 21 21.34 35.42 45.70
N GLU A 22 22.60 35.45 45.24
CA GLU A 22 23.80 35.43 46.09
C GLU A 22 24.27 36.85 46.43
N ASP A 23 24.37 37.73 45.42
CA ASP A 23 24.85 39.11 45.62
C ASP A 23 23.73 40.09 46.05
N GLY A 24 22.47 39.64 46.09
CA GLY A 24 21.33 40.45 46.55
C GLY A 24 20.94 41.61 45.62
N TRP A 25 21.31 41.58 44.34
CA TRP A 25 21.00 42.68 43.43
C TRP A 25 19.50 42.81 43.17
N PRO A 26 18.97 44.04 43.09
CA PRO A 26 17.59 44.26 42.68
C PRO A 26 17.40 43.80 41.23
N LEU A 27 16.25 43.19 40.94
CA LEU A 27 15.93 42.59 39.63
C LEU A 27 16.13 43.56 38.45
N ARG A 28 15.82 44.85 38.65
CA ARG A 28 15.96 45.88 37.61
C ARG A 28 17.42 46.12 37.24
N ARG A 29 18.31 46.23 38.24
CA ARG A 29 19.76 46.36 38.03
C ARG A 29 20.35 45.15 37.31
N ALA A 30 19.92 43.94 37.69
CA ALA A 30 20.36 42.73 37.01
C ALA A 30 19.84 42.66 35.57
N ALA A 31 18.58 43.00 35.34
CA ALA A 31 17.98 43.04 34.01
C ALA A 31 18.73 44.01 33.08
N ASP A 32 19.03 45.22 33.56
CA ASP A 32 19.78 46.23 32.81
C ASP A 32 21.20 45.75 32.48
N ARG A 33 21.91 45.16 33.45
CA ARG A 33 23.30 44.67 33.28
C ARG A 33 23.43 43.55 32.26
N PHE A 34 22.41 42.71 32.13
CA PHE A 34 22.38 41.56 31.23
C PHE A 34 21.56 41.80 29.95
N ASN A 35 21.03 43.01 29.77
CA ASN A 35 20.22 43.43 28.62
C ASN A 35 19.01 42.51 28.36
N VAL A 36 18.24 42.22 29.42
CA VAL A 36 17.03 41.39 29.38
C VAL A 36 15.87 42.09 30.08
N SER A 37 14.64 41.61 29.86
CA SER A 37 13.50 42.12 30.63
C SER A 37 13.58 41.74 32.10
N VAL A 38 13.03 42.58 32.98
CA VAL A 38 12.91 42.31 34.43
C VAL A 38 12.16 41.00 34.69
N THR A 39 11.14 40.69 33.88
CA THR A 39 10.39 39.43 33.95
C THR A 39 11.26 38.21 33.61
N THR A 40 12.19 38.34 32.67
CA THR A 40 13.15 37.29 32.33
C THR A 40 14.16 37.10 33.46
N ALA A 41 14.68 38.20 34.02
CA ALA A 41 15.58 38.13 35.17
C ALA A 41 14.93 37.46 36.38
N LYS A 42 13.68 37.82 36.71
CA LYS A 42 12.88 37.17 37.76
C LYS A 42 12.74 35.67 37.51
N ARG A 43 12.32 35.27 36.30
CA ARG A 43 12.12 33.86 35.94
C ARG A 43 13.38 33.02 36.14
N TRP A 44 14.55 33.54 35.79
CA TRP A 44 15.82 32.82 35.95
C TRP A 44 16.30 32.82 37.41
N ALA A 45 16.11 33.90 38.16
CA ALA A 45 16.39 33.93 39.59
C ALA A 45 15.51 32.94 40.37
N ASP A 46 14.20 32.89 40.08
CA ASP A 46 13.27 31.92 40.69
C ASP A 46 13.71 30.48 40.38
N ARG A 47 14.01 30.19 39.10
CA ARG A 47 14.53 28.88 38.70
C ARG A 47 15.82 28.48 39.43
N TYR A 48 16.70 29.45 39.73
CA TYR A 48 17.94 29.20 40.46
C TYR A 48 17.69 28.88 41.93
N ARG A 49 16.71 29.52 42.55
CA ARG A 49 16.28 29.16 43.92
C ARG A 49 15.75 27.72 43.98
N ASP A 50 14.99 27.30 42.96
CA ASP A 50 14.36 25.98 42.93
C ASP A 50 15.30 24.82 42.57
N HIS A 51 16.27 25.07 41.69
CA HIS A 51 17.06 24.01 41.04
C HIS A 51 18.58 24.23 41.12
N GLY A 52 19.02 25.35 41.70
CA GLY A 52 20.43 25.71 41.79
C GLY A 52 21.13 25.79 40.42
N PRO A 53 22.46 25.63 40.39
CA PRO A 53 23.24 25.67 39.16
C PRO A 53 22.82 24.64 38.11
N ALA A 54 22.33 23.46 38.52
CA ALA A 54 21.89 22.40 37.62
C ALA A 54 20.67 22.81 36.78
N GLY A 55 19.82 23.71 37.30
CA GLY A 55 18.64 24.22 36.60
C GLY A 55 18.92 25.24 35.50
N MET A 56 20.17 25.69 35.33
CA MET A 56 20.53 26.74 34.37
C MET A 56 20.78 26.23 32.95
N VAL A 57 20.79 24.90 32.76
CA VAL A 57 20.92 24.27 31.43
C VAL A 57 19.60 24.39 30.68
N ASP A 58 19.68 24.64 29.36
CA ASP A 58 18.49 24.64 28.51
C ASP A 58 17.76 23.30 28.57
N ARG A 59 16.48 23.37 28.92
CA ARG A 59 15.60 22.21 28.81
C ARG A 59 15.42 21.89 27.34
N SER A 60 15.41 20.60 27.04
CA SER A 60 15.11 20.13 25.68
C SER A 60 13.77 20.72 25.23
N SER A 61 13.78 21.52 24.17
CA SER A 61 12.57 21.98 23.48
C SER A 61 11.90 20.88 22.67
N ARG A 62 12.49 19.66 22.66
CA ARG A 62 11.95 18.53 21.92
C ARG A 62 10.61 18.12 22.54
N PRO A 63 9.59 17.84 21.70
CA PRO A 63 8.32 17.36 22.19
C PRO A 63 8.51 16.06 22.97
N ARG A 64 7.89 15.98 24.16
CA ARG A 64 7.96 14.82 25.07
C ARG A 64 7.39 13.53 24.47
N SER A 65 6.58 13.63 23.42
CA SER A 65 6.02 12.49 22.70
C SER A 65 5.82 12.86 21.23
N CYS A 66 6.22 11.96 20.34
CA CYS A 66 5.99 12.07 18.90
C CYS A 66 5.15 10.83 18.50
N PRO A 67 3.84 10.97 18.26
CA PRO A 67 2.93 9.83 18.30
C PRO A 67 3.26 8.74 17.27
N HIS A 68 3.37 7.50 17.77
CA HIS A 68 3.57 6.22 17.06
C HIS A 68 2.50 5.86 16.00
N ARG A 69 1.63 6.81 15.61
CA ARG A 69 0.55 6.62 14.63
C ARG A 69 1.08 6.44 13.20
N THR A 70 2.35 6.77 12.96
CA THR A 70 3.08 6.47 11.72
C THR A 70 3.08 4.98 11.39
N SER A 71 3.34 4.12 12.38
CA SER A 71 3.36 2.67 12.19
C SER A 71 2.00 2.12 11.74
N ARG A 72 0.90 2.65 12.29
CA ARG A 72 -0.47 2.28 11.92
C ARG A 72 -0.83 2.74 10.51
N VAL A 73 -0.42 3.94 10.11
CA VAL A 73 -0.61 4.45 8.74
C VAL A 73 0.09 3.56 7.72
N VAL A 74 1.36 3.24 7.95
CA VAL A 74 2.14 2.36 7.06
C VAL A 74 1.58 0.94 7.08
N GLY A 75 1.19 0.42 8.24
CA GLY A 75 0.57 -0.90 8.38
C GLY A 75 -0.70 -1.03 7.55
N LEU A 76 -1.61 -0.05 7.62
CA LEU A 76 -2.84 -0.02 6.80
C LEU A 76 -2.54 0.13 5.31
N ARG A 77 -1.51 0.90 4.96
CA ARG A 77 -1.05 1.04 3.58
C ARG A 77 -0.58 -0.30 3.00
N VAL A 78 0.23 -1.05 3.73
CA VAL A 78 0.80 -2.32 3.24
C VAL A 78 -0.24 -3.44 3.28
N SER A 79 -0.96 -3.60 4.38
CA SER A 79 -1.91 -4.72 4.56
C SER A 79 -3.18 -4.57 3.73
N ARG A 80 -3.76 -3.36 3.67
CA ARG A 80 -5.07 -3.13 3.02
C ARG A 80 -4.99 -2.34 1.72
N ARG A 81 -3.80 -1.84 1.36
CA ARG A 81 -3.57 -1.01 0.15
C ARG A 81 -4.50 0.18 0.05
N TRP A 82 -4.78 0.82 1.18
CA TRP A 82 -5.66 1.98 1.21
C TRP A 82 -4.95 3.28 0.79
N GLY A 83 -5.72 4.16 0.15
CA GLY A 83 -5.30 5.51 -0.19
C GLY A 83 -5.27 6.44 1.03
N PRO A 84 -4.59 7.58 0.93
CA PRO A 84 -4.42 8.51 2.06
C PRO A 84 -5.74 9.05 2.60
N ALA A 85 -6.75 9.28 1.75
CA ALA A 85 -8.07 9.73 2.18
C ALA A 85 -8.79 8.69 3.07
N ARG A 86 -8.79 7.42 2.64
CA ARG A 86 -9.43 6.32 3.37
C ARG A 86 -8.72 6.03 4.69
N ILE A 87 -7.39 6.05 4.69
CA ILE A 87 -6.58 5.90 5.92
C ILE A 87 -6.84 7.09 6.86
N GLY A 88 -6.90 8.31 6.34
CA GLY A 88 -7.18 9.52 7.11
C GLY A 88 -8.54 9.45 7.81
N PHE A 89 -9.59 9.10 7.06
CA PHE A 89 -10.92 8.89 7.62
C PHE A 89 -10.92 7.81 8.71
N HIS A 90 -10.33 6.64 8.45
CA HIS A 90 -10.33 5.54 9.40
C HIS A 90 -9.54 5.81 10.69
N LEU A 91 -8.47 6.60 10.62
CA LEU A 91 -7.64 6.95 11.78
C LEU A 91 -8.03 8.28 12.44
N GLY A 92 -9.00 9.03 11.88
CA GLY A 92 -9.30 10.40 12.33
C GLY A 92 -8.10 11.34 12.17
N MET A 93 -7.41 11.26 11.03
CA MET A 93 -6.23 12.07 10.72
C MET A 93 -6.46 12.90 9.46
N ASN A 94 -5.92 14.12 9.44
CA ASN A 94 -5.91 14.92 8.21
C ASN A 94 -5.18 14.18 7.09
N VAL A 95 -5.77 14.18 5.89
CA VAL A 95 -5.25 13.51 4.69
C VAL A 95 -3.83 13.97 4.35
N SER A 96 -3.51 15.25 4.54
CA SER A 96 -2.17 15.81 4.29
C SER A 96 -1.11 15.21 5.22
N THR A 97 -1.46 14.94 6.48
CA THR A 97 -0.58 14.28 7.45
C THR A 97 -0.31 12.85 7.05
N VAL A 98 -1.36 12.11 6.65
CA VAL A 98 -1.22 10.74 6.14
C VAL A 98 -0.34 10.74 4.89
N HIS A 99 -0.55 11.67 3.96
CA HIS A 99 0.26 11.78 2.75
C HIS A 99 1.75 12.03 3.09
N ARG A 100 2.02 12.97 4.00
CA ARG A 100 3.39 13.28 4.45
C ARG A 100 4.08 12.09 5.12
N ILE A 101 3.34 11.29 5.88
CA ILE A 101 3.84 10.04 6.47
C ILE A 101 4.19 9.06 5.36
N LEU A 102 3.27 8.79 4.42
CA LEU A 102 3.52 7.85 3.32
C LEU A 102 4.73 8.27 2.46
N THR A 103 4.88 9.57 2.17
CA THR A 103 6.04 10.11 1.45
C THR A 103 7.33 9.94 2.24
N ARG A 104 7.32 10.21 3.55
CA ARG A 104 8.50 10.01 4.43
C ARG A 104 8.97 8.56 4.45
N TYR A 105 8.04 7.61 4.46
CA TYR A 105 8.33 6.18 4.42
C TYR A 105 8.47 5.64 2.98
N GLN A 106 8.59 6.52 1.98
CA GLN A 106 8.82 6.17 0.58
C GLN A 106 7.81 5.15 0.02
N CYS A 107 6.57 5.19 0.50
CA CYS A 107 5.52 4.30 0.02
C CYS A 107 5.16 4.63 -1.43
N VAL A 108 5.28 3.65 -2.33
CA VAL A 108 4.92 3.79 -3.74
C VAL A 108 3.45 4.19 -3.89
N ARG A 109 3.15 5.08 -4.84
CA ARG A 109 1.76 5.47 -5.17
C ARG A 109 0.97 4.24 -5.63
N LEU A 110 -0.30 4.12 -5.21
CA LEU A 110 -1.13 2.97 -5.62
C LEU A 110 -1.32 2.92 -7.13
N SER A 111 -1.34 4.07 -7.79
CA SER A 111 -1.40 4.17 -9.25
C SER A 111 -0.20 3.53 -9.96
N TRP A 112 0.91 3.34 -9.27
CA TRP A 112 2.14 2.72 -9.78
C TRP A 112 2.30 1.28 -9.28
N THR A 113 1.26 0.73 -8.68
CA THR A 113 1.24 -0.60 -8.07
C THR A 113 0.16 -1.43 -8.74
N ASP A 114 0.45 -2.68 -9.06
CA ASP A 114 -0.55 -3.60 -9.63
C ASP A 114 -1.66 -3.87 -8.59
N PRO A 115 -2.95 -3.64 -8.93
CA PRO A 115 -4.09 -3.95 -8.06
C PRO A 115 -4.20 -5.43 -7.67
N ALA A 116 -3.67 -6.38 -8.44
CA ALA A 116 -3.70 -7.79 -8.06
C ALA A 116 -2.55 -8.15 -7.11
N THR A 117 -1.31 -7.82 -7.50
CA THR A 117 -0.12 -8.33 -6.82
C THR A 117 0.49 -7.37 -5.78
N GLY A 118 0.20 -6.07 -5.85
CA GLY A 118 0.85 -5.10 -4.97
C GLY A 118 2.31 -4.80 -5.35
N ALA A 119 2.80 -5.39 -6.44
CA ALA A 119 4.14 -5.12 -6.95
C ALA A 119 4.18 -3.77 -7.68
N PRO A 120 5.29 -3.02 -7.60
CA PRO A 120 5.52 -1.87 -8.47
C PRO A 120 5.36 -2.30 -9.92
N VAL A 121 4.55 -1.56 -10.68
CA VAL A 121 4.31 -1.81 -12.09
C VAL A 121 5.61 -1.48 -12.84
N ARG A 122 6.41 -2.52 -13.13
CA ARG A 122 7.71 -2.40 -13.83
C ARG A 122 7.55 -2.16 -15.33
N ALA A 123 6.47 -2.69 -15.91
CA ALA A 123 6.15 -2.44 -17.30
C ALA A 123 5.58 -1.03 -17.44
N ARG A 124 6.04 -0.23 -18.44
CA ARG A 124 5.25 0.92 -18.90
C ARG A 124 3.79 0.47 -18.99
N ARG A 125 2.86 1.25 -18.44
CA ARG A 125 1.40 1.02 -18.56
C ARG A 125 1.18 0.51 -19.97
N ARG A 126 0.82 -0.78 -20.12
CA ARG A 126 0.75 -1.45 -21.41
C ARG A 126 -0.02 -0.48 -22.31
N GLU A 127 0.66 0.07 -23.32
CA GLU A 127 0.09 1.10 -24.14
C GLU A 127 -1.27 0.60 -24.59
N ALA A 128 -2.32 1.35 -24.27
CA ALA A 128 -3.66 0.97 -24.64
C ALA A 128 -3.71 1.06 -26.16
N ARG A 129 -3.35 -0.04 -26.83
CA ARG A 129 -3.47 -0.15 -28.28
C ARG A 129 -4.95 -0.01 -28.59
N ARG A 130 -5.32 1.16 -29.09
CA ARG A 130 -6.67 1.43 -29.54
C ARG A 130 -6.94 0.48 -30.70
N TYR A 131 -8.01 -0.29 -30.58
CA TYR A 131 -8.48 -1.16 -31.66
C TYR A 131 -9.21 -0.27 -32.67
N GLU A 132 -8.44 0.36 -33.55
CA GLU A 132 -8.90 1.25 -34.61
C GLU A 132 -8.27 0.79 -35.93
N ARG A 133 -9.04 0.85 -37.00
CA ARG A 133 -8.62 0.49 -38.37
C ARG A 133 -9.25 1.47 -39.35
N ASP A 134 -8.57 1.66 -40.48
CA ASP A 134 -8.86 2.75 -41.40
C ASP A 134 -10.05 2.46 -42.32
N ALA A 135 -10.30 1.18 -42.65
CA ALA A 135 -11.42 0.77 -43.48
C ALA A 135 -12.45 -0.10 -42.72
N ALA A 136 -13.70 -0.03 -43.16
CA ALA A 136 -14.74 -0.93 -42.69
C ALA A 136 -14.39 -2.39 -43.06
N GLY A 137 -14.40 -3.29 -42.08
CA GLY A 137 -14.09 -4.71 -42.26
C GLY A 137 -12.71 -5.15 -41.74
N ASP A 138 -11.77 -4.22 -41.56
CA ASP A 138 -10.41 -4.51 -41.06
C ASP A 138 -10.38 -4.93 -39.57
N LEU A 139 -11.46 -4.62 -38.84
CA LEU A 139 -11.64 -5.00 -37.45
C LEU A 139 -12.96 -5.74 -37.28
N ILE A 140 -12.88 -7.04 -37.06
CA ILE A 140 -14.04 -7.87 -36.72
C ILE A 140 -14.08 -8.03 -35.21
N HIS A 141 -15.12 -7.49 -34.57
CA HIS A 141 -15.40 -7.75 -33.17
C HIS A 141 -16.28 -8.99 -33.05
N VAL A 142 -15.73 -10.07 -32.49
CA VAL A 142 -16.49 -11.30 -32.27
C VAL A 142 -17.01 -11.31 -30.83
N ASP A 143 -18.28 -11.00 -30.65
CA ASP A 143 -18.97 -11.26 -29.39
C ASP A 143 -19.45 -12.72 -29.39
N ILE A 144 -18.87 -13.54 -28.51
CA ILE A 144 -19.31 -14.93 -28.35
C ILE A 144 -20.33 -14.96 -27.22
N LYS A 145 -21.60 -14.86 -27.58
CA LYS A 145 -22.69 -15.06 -26.62
C LYS A 145 -23.01 -16.55 -26.48
N LYS A 146 -22.81 -17.09 -25.27
CA LYS A 146 -23.40 -18.38 -24.90
C LYS A 146 -24.86 -18.18 -24.53
N LEU A 147 -25.77 -18.57 -25.43
CA LEU A 147 -27.19 -18.70 -25.15
C LEU A 147 -27.50 -20.07 -24.54
N GLY A 148 -28.59 -20.15 -23.76
CA GLY A 148 -29.08 -21.42 -23.26
C GLY A 148 -29.54 -22.32 -24.41
N ARG A 149 -29.28 -23.63 -24.32
CA ARG A 149 -29.81 -24.59 -25.30
C ARG A 149 -31.34 -24.58 -25.26
N ILE A 150 -31.97 -24.53 -26.43
CA ILE A 150 -33.41 -24.71 -26.56
C ILE A 150 -33.69 -26.18 -26.22
N PRO A 151 -34.58 -26.50 -25.27
CA PRO A 151 -34.88 -27.87 -24.92
C PRO A 151 -35.63 -28.58 -26.05
N ASP A 152 -35.35 -29.86 -26.22
CA ASP A 152 -36.10 -30.74 -27.12
C ASP A 152 -37.59 -30.72 -26.73
N GLY A 153 -38.47 -30.58 -27.73
CA GLY A 153 -39.90 -30.36 -27.50
C GLY A 153 -40.28 -28.93 -27.10
N GLY A 154 -39.37 -27.96 -27.22
CA GLY A 154 -39.68 -26.53 -27.09
C GLY A 154 -39.71 -26.01 -25.64
N GLY A 155 -39.35 -24.74 -25.49
CA GLY A 155 -39.34 -24.04 -24.21
C GLY A 155 -40.68 -23.40 -23.82
N HIS A 156 -40.70 -22.75 -22.66
CA HIS A 156 -41.88 -22.06 -22.11
C HIS A 156 -42.44 -20.88 -22.95
N ARG A 157 -41.80 -20.54 -24.07
CA ARG A 157 -42.35 -19.57 -25.03
C ARG A 157 -43.31 -20.23 -26.02
N VAL A 158 -43.12 -21.51 -26.33
CA VAL A 158 -43.98 -22.30 -27.21
C VAL A 158 -45.03 -23.08 -26.41
N HIS A 159 -44.73 -23.35 -25.13
CA HIS A 159 -45.60 -24.06 -24.20
C HIS A 159 -45.79 -23.28 -22.91
N SER A 160 -46.68 -23.72 -22.03
CA SER A 160 -46.79 -23.12 -20.68
C SER A 160 -45.48 -23.27 -19.88
N ARG A 161 -45.24 -22.38 -18.91
CA ARG A 161 -44.06 -22.45 -18.03
C ARG A 161 -43.88 -23.82 -17.39
N ALA A 162 -44.96 -24.45 -16.93
CA ALA A 162 -44.90 -25.77 -16.32
C ALA A 162 -44.40 -26.87 -17.28
N LYS A 163 -44.80 -26.83 -18.56
CA LYS A 163 -44.36 -27.80 -19.57
C LYS A 163 -42.95 -27.47 -20.08
N GLY A 164 -42.64 -26.20 -20.30
CA GLY A 164 -41.30 -25.74 -20.71
C GLY A 164 -40.20 -26.01 -19.67
N THR A 165 -40.52 -25.89 -18.38
CA THR A 165 -39.57 -26.24 -17.30
C THR A 165 -39.32 -27.75 -17.26
N ARG A 166 -40.37 -28.57 -17.40
CA ARG A 166 -40.21 -30.04 -17.51
C ARG A 166 -39.33 -30.44 -18.69
N ASN A 167 -39.58 -29.89 -19.88
CA ASN A 167 -38.76 -30.13 -21.06
C ASN A 167 -37.31 -29.68 -20.85
N SER A 168 -37.11 -28.53 -20.20
CA SER A 168 -35.77 -28.02 -19.87
C SER A 168 -35.02 -28.90 -18.87
N SER A 169 -35.71 -29.46 -17.87
CA SER A 169 -35.13 -30.38 -16.90
C SER A 169 -34.78 -31.71 -17.55
N ALA A 170 -35.68 -32.28 -18.37
CA ALA A 170 -35.43 -33.51 -19.11
C ALA A 170 -34.25 -33.34 -20.10
N HIS A 171 -34.14 -32.19 -20.75
CA HIS A 171 -33.04 -31.89 -21.67
C HIS A 171 -31.67 -31.72 -20.97
N ARG A 172 -31.65 -31.47 -19.65
CA ARG A 172 -30.42 -31.34 -18.85
C ARG A 172 -29.94 -32.66 -18.25
N ASP A 173 -30.70 -33.74 -18.40
CA ASP A 173 -30.31 -35.05 -17.91
C ASP A 173 -28.99 -35.50 -18.56
N ALA A 174 -27.96 -35.72 -17.75
CA ALA A 174 -26.61 -36.09 -18.18
C ALA A 174 -26.53 -37.53 -18.71
N SER A 175 -27.53 -38.37 -18.41
CA SER A 175 -27.65 -39.74 -18.94
C SER A 175 -28.19 -39.79 -20.36
N ARG A 176 -28.55 -38.63 -20.94
CA ARG A 176 -29.16 -38.53 -22.26
C ARG A 176 -28.13 -38.75 -23.37
N PRO A 177 -28.42 -39.61 -24.37
CA PRO A 177 -27.60 -39.68 -25.58
C PRO A 177 -27.67 -38.33 -26.32
N ALA A 178 -26.52 -37.79 -26.72
CA ALA A 178 -26.49 -36.61 -27.58
C ALA A 178 -27.17 -36.94 -28.91
N PRO A 179 -28.07 -36.09 -29.44
CA PRO A 179 -28.62 -36.33 -30.76
C PRO A 179 -27.45 -36.32 -31.75
N CYS A 180 -27.26 -37.43 -32.47
CA CYS A 180 -26.45 -37.44 -33.68
C CYS A 180 -27.13 -36.46 -34.64
N MET A 181 -26.53 -35.29 -34.86
CA MET A 181 -26.95 -34.47 -35.98
C MET A 181 -26.58 -35.29 -37.23
N ALA A 182 -27.59 -35.92 -37.84
CA ALA A 182 -27.51 -36.27 -39.24
C ALA A 182 -27.24 -34.96 -39.96
N VAL A 183 -25.99 -34.77 -40.37
CA VAL A 183 -25.59 -33.66 -41.24
C VAL A 183 -26.45 -33.82 -42.49
N PRO A 184 -27.26 -32.83 -42.88
CA PRO A 184 -27.82 -32.82 -44.23
C PRO A 184 -26.62 -32.79 -45.16
N THR A 185 -26.42 -33.83 -45.95
CA THR A 185 -25.44 -33.83 -47.03
C THR A 185 -25.87 -32.74 -48.00
N TRP A 186 -25.24 -31.57 -47.92
CA TRP A 186 -25.28 -30.61 -49.00
C TRP A 186 -24.51 -31.26 -50.15
N ASP A 187 -25.25 -31.71 -51.17
CA ASP A 187 -24.68 -32.15 -52.44
C ASP A 187 -23.72 -31.07 -52.94
N THR A 188 -22.44 -31.39 -52.95
CA THR A 188 -21.40 -30.60 -53.62
C THR A 188 -21.03 -31.34 -54.90
N PRO A 189 -21.05 -30.66 -56.06
CA PRO A 189 -20.65 -31.28 -57.30
C PRO A 189 -19.14 -31.55 -57.27
N THR A 190 -18.77 -32.75 -57.74
CA THR A 190 -17.41 -33.21 -57.98
C THR A 190 -16.53 -32.12 -58.61
N CYS A 191 -15.48 -31.74 -57.90
CA CYS A 191 -14.34 -31.03 -58.47
C CYS A 191 -13.06 -31.81 -58.17
N THR A 192 -12.64 -32.54 -59.21
CA THR A 192 -11.27 -32.85 -59.63
C THR A 192 -10.14 -32.64 -58.62
N THR A 193 -9.50 -33.75 -58.26
CA THR A 193 -8.19 -33.84 -57.62
C THR A 193 -7.14 -33.04 -58.39
N PRO A 194 -6.21 -32.35 -57.70
CA PRO A 194 -4.82 -32.68 -57.97
C PRO A 194 -3.91 -32.77 -56.74
N SER A 195 -3.19 -33.89 -56.71
CA SER A 195 -1.75 -34.05 -56.46
C SER A 195 -1.09 -33.43 -55.22
N MET A 196 -0.75 -34.35 -54.31
CA MET A 196 0.56 -34.53 -53.65
C MET A 196 1.37 -33.29 -53.25
N ILE A 197 1.34 -32.99 -51.95
CA ILE A 197 2.52 -32.48 -51.23
C ILE A 197 2.77 -33.38 -50.00
N THR A 198 4.01 -33.81 -49.93
CA THR A 198 4.68 -34.77 -49.04
C THR A 198 4.51 -34.49 -47.54
N PRO A 199 4.39 -35.51 -46.66
CA PRO A 199 4.26 -35.31 -45.22
C PRO A 199 5.57 -34.86 -44.57
N GLY A 200 5.56 -33.65 -44.00
CA GLY A 200 6.58 -33.15 -43.08
C GLY A 200 6.43 -33.76 -41.67
N THR A 201 7.57 -34.11 -41.10
CA THR A 201 7.87 -34.81 -39.85
C THR A 201 6.99 -34.45 -38.63
N PRO A 202 6.56 -35.42 -37.81
CA PRO A 202 5.78 -35.16 -36.60
C PRO A 202 6.67 -34.60 -35.47
N ILE A 203 6.38 -33.38 -35.02
CA ILE A 203 6.94 -32.83 -33.78
C ILE A 203 6.36 -33.60 -32.60
N ARG A 204 7.17 -34.48 -32.00
CA ARG A 204 6.91 -35.17 -30.74
C ARG A 204 6.60 -34.16 -29.62
N ARG A 205 5.35 -34.10 -29.18
CA ARG A 205 4.98 -33.55 -27.87
C ARG A 205 5.29 -34.59 -26.80
N SER A 206 6.50 -34.55 -26.23
CA SER A 206 6.82 -35.29 -25.02
C SER A 206 6.15 -34.61 -23.81
N TRP A 207 5.12 -35.26 -23.29
CA TRP A 207 4.66 -35.04 -21.92
C TRP A 207 5.73 -35.55 -20.97
N LEU A 208 6.45 -34.64 -20.30
CA LEU A 208 7.22 -34.98 -19.11
C LEU A 208 6.46 -34.49 -17.89
N MET A 209 5.65 -35.39 -17.34
CA MET A 209 5.19 -35.34 -15.96
C MET A 209 6.42 -35.65 -15.10
N ARG A 210 6.97 -34.68 -14.34
CA ARG A 210 7.91 -34.99 -13.26
C ARG A 210 7.92 -33.93 -12.15
N GLU A 211 7.35 -34.37 -11.03
CA GLU A 211 7.79 -34.23 -9.64
C GLU A 211 7.63 -32.91 -8.86
N ARG A 212 7.01 -33.12 -7.69
CA ARG A 212 6.91 -32.23 -6.54
C ARG A 212 8.22 -32.23 -5.72
N LYS A 213 8.44 -31.06 -5.08
CA LYS A 213 9.25 -30.73 -3.87
C LYS A 213 10.76 -30.45 -4.10
N PRO A 214 11.44 -29.68 -3.22
CA PRO A 214 11.02 -29.01 -1.97
C PRO A 214 11.31 -27.48 -1.91
N ARG A 215 10.79 -26.79 -0.87
CA ARG A 215 11.30 -25.48 -0.39
C ARG A 215 12.76 -25.66 0.07
N PRO A 216 13.67 -24.67 -0.08
CA PRO A 216 13.87 -23.65 0.98
C PRO A 216 14.40 -22.29 0.40
N HIS A 217 14.24 -21.12 1.04
CA HIS A 217 15.15 -20.57 2.04
C HIS A 217 14.54 -19.30 2.69
N SER A 218 14.93 -19.14 3.95
CA SER A 218 14.59 -18.10 4.90
C SER A 218 14.93 -16.68 4.46
N TRP A 219 13.98 -15.75 4.57
CA TRP A 219 14.29 -14.35 4.85
C TRP A 219 14.22 -14.12 6.37
N ARG A 220 15.35 -14.34 7.05
CA ARG A 220 15.57 -13.80 8.39
C ARG A 220 15.84 -12.30 8.27
N GLY A 221 14.80 -11.49 8.49
CA GLY A 221 14.98 -10.07 8.78
C GLY A 221 15.28 -9.92 10.26
N HIS A 222 16.56 -9.78 10.60
CA HIS A 222 17.02 -9.42 11.93
C HIS A 222 16.47 -8.04 12.31
N TRP A 223 15.49 -8.02 13.21
CA TRP A 223 15.21 -6.85 14.03
C TRP A 223 16.29 -6.82 15.11
N LEU A 224 17.21 -5.85 15.02
CA LEU A 224 18.14 -5.54 16.09
C LEU A 224 17.34 -5.14 17.33
N THR A 225 17.22 -6.09 18.26
CA THR A 225 16.95 -5.85 19.66
C THR A 225 18.10 -5.04 20.24
N SER A 226 17.83 -3.80 20.66
CA SER A 226 18.74 -3.05 21.52
C SER A 226 18.97 -3.83 22.83
N PRO A 227 20.21 -4.00 23.29
CA PRO A 227 20.46 -4.55 24.61
C PRO A 227 20.03 -3.53 25.67
N ARG A 228 19.06 -3.96 26.47
CA ARG A 228 18.62 -3.34 27.71
C ARG A 228 19.74 -3.55 28.73
N SER A 229 20.53 -2.53 29.02
CA SER A 229 21.48 -2.55 30.13
C SER A 229 20.69 -2.61 31.44
N VAL A 230 20.73 -3.78 32.08
CA VAL A 230 20.29 -4.00 33.45
C VAL A 230 21.45 -3.58 34.35
N LEU A 231 21.25 -2.54 35.15
CA LEU A 231 22.10 -2.20 36.29
C LEU A 231 21.94 -3.28 37.38
N PRO A 232 23.03 -3.73 38.04
CA PRO A 232 22.91 -4.60 39.20
C PRO A 232 22.43 -3.80 40.41
N ARG A 233 21.41 -4.31 41.09
CA ARG A 233 21.13 -3.97 42.49
C ARG A 233 22.17 -4.70 43.35
N HIS A 234 23.06 -3.95 43.98
CA HIS A 234 23.68 -4.39 45.23
C HIS A 234 22.80 -3.90 46.39
N GLY A 235 22.69 -4.75 47.41
CA GLY A 235 22.11 -4.40 48.71
C GLY A 235 23.00 -3.47 49.52
#